data_AF-A0A930HBR0-F1
#
_entry.id   AF-A0A930HBR0-F1
#
_cell.length_a   1.000
_cell.length_b   1.000
_cell.length_c   1.000
_cell.angle_alpha   90.00
_cell.angle_beta   90.00
_cell.angle_gamma   90.00
#
_symmetry.space_group_name_H-M   'P 1'
#
loop_
_entity.id
_entity.type
_entity.pdbx_description
1 polymer ?
#
loop_
_entity_poly.entity_id
_entity_poly.type
_entity_poly.pdbx_seq_one_letter_code
_entity_poly.pdbx_strand_id
1 'polypeptide(L)' 'MRLYILRHGQTDLNSEKRFQGHMQTELNNVGIAQSEKVGELLRERG' A
#
# COMPACT_ATOMS: atom_id res chain seq x y z
N MET A 1 6.35 -22.44 8.96
CA MET A 1 6.97 -21.22 8.39
C MET A 1 5.85 -20.34 7.83
N ARG A 2 5.85 -19.03 8.13
CA ARG A 2 4.84 -18.07 7.62
C ARG A 2 5.52 -17.07 6.69
N LEU A 3 4.97 -16.86 5.50
CA LEU A 3 5.41 -15.85 4.54
C LEU A 3 4.24 -14.89 4.31
N TYR A 4 4.49 -13.60 4.46
CA TYR A 4 3.49 -12.55 4.22
C TYR A 4 3.87 -11.77 2.97
N ILE A 5 2.90 -11.53 2.09
CA ILE A 5 3.05 -10.69 0.90
C ILE A 5 2.07 -9.53 1.04
N LEU A 6 2.56 -8.32 0.82
CA LEU A 6 1.78 -7.09 0.90
C LEU A 6 1.96 -6.27 -0.38
N ARG A 7 0.85 -5.73 -0.88
CA ARG A 7 0.87 -4.71 -1.94
C ARG A 7 0.96 -3.33 -1.29
N HIS A 8 1.72 -2.41 -1.89
CA HIS A 8 1.75 -1.00 -1.47
C HIS A 8 0.35 -0.37 -1.49
N GLY A 9 0.18 0.73 -0.75
CA GLY A 9 -1.09 1.47 -0.69
C GLY A 9 -1.47 2.19 -1.99
N GLN A 10 -2.63 2.82 -1.97
CA GLN A 10 -3.15 3.63 -3.09
C GLN A 10 -2.23 4.81 -3.44
N THR A 11 -2.17 5.13 -4.73
CA THR A 11 -1.54 6.30 -5.34
C THR A 11 -2.56 6.92 -6.29
N ASP A 12 -2.41 8.19 -6.66
CA ASP A 12 -3.41 8.84 -7.53
C ASP A 12 -3.51 8.18 -8.91
N LEU A 13 -2.39 7.73 -9.49
CA LEU A 13 -2.43 7.03 -10.78
C LEU A 13 -3.18 5.70 -10.70
N ASN A 14 -3.03 4.94 -9.60
CA ASN A 14 -3.73 3.67 -9.48
C ASN A 14 -5.22 3.83 -9.15
N SER A 15 -5.62 4.93 -8.48
CA SER A 15 -7.03 5.27 -8.28
C SER A 15 -7.70 5.67 -9.60
N GLU A 16 -6.97 6.39 -10.46
CA GLU A 16 -7.36 6.75 -11.83
C GLU A 16 -7.25 5.58 -12.83
N LYS A 17 -6.79 4.40 -12.40
CA LYS A 17 -6.54 3.22 -13.25
C LYS A 17 -5.56 3.49 -14.39
N ARG A 18 -4.59 4.37 -14.16
CA ARG A 18 -3.53 4.72 -15.10
C ARG A 18 -2.29 3.86 -14.87
N PHE A 19 -1.60 3.56 -15.96
CA PHE A 19 -0.34 2.83 -15.89
C PHE A 19 0.77 3.76 -15.39
N GLN A 20 1.42 3.36 -14.29
CA GLN A 20 2.53 4.09 -13.69
C GLN A 20 3.90 3.69 -14.27
N GLY A 21 4.08 2.41 -14.64
CA GLY A 21 5.37 1.88 -15.05
C GLY A 21 6.43 2.02 -13.96
N HIS A 22 7.61 2.52 -14.33
CA HIS A 22 8.74 2.76 -13.40
C HIS A 22 8.74 4.17 -12.80
N MET A 23 7.67 4.95 -12.98
CA MET A 23 7.57 6.28 -12.39
C MET A 23 7.57 6.18 -10.86
N GLN A 24 8.35 7.04 -10.20
CA GLN A 24 8.25 7.20 -8.76
C GLN A 24 6.98 7.98 -8.43
N THR A 25 6.10 7.37 -7.65
CA THR A 25 4.88 8.01 -7.15
C THR A 25 4.75 7.74 -5.66
N GLU A 26 4.33 8.76 -4.93
CA GLU A 26 4.03 8.64 -3.51
C GLU A 26 2.65 8.00 -3.27
N LEU A 27 2.47 7.47 -2.07
CA LEU A 27 1.14 7.10 -1.59
C LEU A 27 0.30 8.36 -1.40
N ASN A 28 -0.98 8.28 -1.77
CA ASN A 28 -1.92 9.34 -1.40
C ASN A 28 -2.44 9.11 0.03
N ASN A 29 -3.27 10.03 0.54
CA ASN A 29 -3.79 9.95 1.91
C ASN A 29 -4.51 8.61 2.19
N VAL A 30 -5.18 8.04 1.19
CA VAL A 30 -5.82 6.71 1.30
C VAL A 30 -4.76 5.61 1.41
N GLY A 31 -3.71 5.67 0.59
CA GLY A 31 -2.60 4.71 0.64
C GLY A 31 -1.81 4.75 1.94
N ILE A 32 -1.62 5.93 2.53
CA ILE A 32 -0.99 6.10 3.83
C ILE A 32 -1.83 5.42 4.91
N ALA A 33 -3.14 5.75 4.99
CA ALA A 33 -4.05 5.13 5.96
C ALA A 33 -4.15 3.61 5.79
N GLN A 34 -4.10 3.10 4.56
CA GLN A 34 -4.03 1.66 4.29
C GLN A 34 -2.77 1.02 4.88
N SER A 35 -1.62 1.69 4.71
CA SER A 35 -0.33 1.21 5.20
C SER A 35 -0.28 1.19 6.73
N GLU A 36 -0.81 2.24 7.38
CA GLU A 36 -0.96 2.31 8.83
C GLU A 36 -1.82 1.17 9.37
N LYS A 37 -2.99 0.93 8.73
CA LYS A 37 -3.91 -0.14 9.16
C LYS A 37 -3.30 -1.52 9.06
N VAL A 38 -2.54 -1.80 8.00
CA VAL A 38 -1.82 -3.06 7.86
C VAL A 38 -0.70 -3.17 8.89
N GLY A 39 0.00 -2.07 9.17
CA GLY A 39 1.01 -2.01 10.24
C GLY A 39 0.44 -2.39 11.61
N GLU A 40 -0.72 -1.86 11.97
CA GLU A 40 -1.44 -2.24 13.19
C GLU A 40 -1.77 -3.74 13.22
N LEU A 41 -2.34 -4.26 12.12
CA LEU A 41 -2.74 -5.66 12.02
C LEU A 41 -1.55 -6.62 12.17
N LEU A 42 -0.44 -6.33 11.50
CA LEU A 42 0.78 -7.13 11.56
C LEU A 42 1.44 -7.03 12.93
N ARG A 43 1.37 -5.88 13.61
CA ARG A 43 1.84 -5.74 14.99
C ARG A 43 1.06 -6.66 15.95
N GLU A 44 -0.24 -6.79 15.75
CA GLU A 44 -1.10 -7.62 16.59
C GLU A 44 -1.02 -9.12 16.27
N ARG A 45 -0.85 -9.50 15.00
CA ARG A 45 -1.08 -10.87 14.50
C ARG A 45 0.11 -11.50 13.75
N GLY A 46 1.22 -10.78 13.66
CA GLY A 46 2.44 -11.13 12.92
C GLY A 46 3.04 -12.50 13.25
#